data_AF-A0A7K2XAC3-F1
#
_entry.id   AF-A0A7K2XAC3-F1
#
_cell.length_a   1.000
_cell.length_b   1.000
_cell.length_c   1.000
_cell.angle_alpha   90.00
_cell.angle_beta   90.00
_cell.angle_gamma   90.00
#
_symmetry.space_group_name_H-M   'P 1'
#
loop_
_entity.id
_entity.type
_entity.pdbx_description
1 polymer ?
#
loop_
_entity_poly.entity_id
_entity_poly.type
_entity_poly.pdbx_seq_one_letter_code
_entity_poly.pdbx_strand_id
1 'polypeptide(L)' 'TAGTGAPAHARLAGLARDRRATVFMTVQAAFAALLTRLGAGTDLALGCPVDGRDDEALEHLVGLFV' A
#
# COMPACT_ATOMS: atom_id res chain seq x y z
N THR A 1 5.27 -6.52 19.88
CA THR A 1 6.38 -5.92 19.10
C THR A 1 6.01 -5.58 17.66
N ALA A 2 4.77 -5.12 17.40
CA ALA A 2 4.37 -4.64 16.07
C ALA A 2 3.64 -3.29 16.21
N GLY A 3 4.30 -2.32 16.84
CA GLY A 3 3.92 -0.92 16.68
C GLY A 3 4.87 -0.33 15.64
N THR A 4 4.43 -0.19 14.40
CA THR A 4 5.12 0.67 13.42
C THR A 4 5.00 2.09 13.95
N GLY A 5 5.96 2.50 14.79
CA GLY A 5 5.93 3.80 15.44
C GLY A 5 5.91 4.94 14.43
N ALA A 6 5.49 6.13 14.88
CA ALA A 6 5.53 7.37 14.10
C ALA A 6 6.85 7.60 13.33
N PRO A 7 8.05 7.21 13.84
CA PRO A 7 9.29 7.35 13.08
C PRO A 7 9.36 6.46 11.82
N ALA A 8 8.82 5.24 11.87
CA ALA A 8 8.80 4.34 10.73
C ALA A 8 7.89 4.88 9.61
N HIS A 9 6.71 5.38 9.99
CA HIS A 9 5.79 6.02 9.06
C HIS A 9 6.41 7.27 8.41
N ALA A 10 7.05 8.15 9.19
CA ALA A 10 7.69 9.35 8.67
C ALA A 10 8.79 9.03 7.64
N ARG A 11 9.59 7.98 7.89
CA ARG A 11 10.61 7.53 6.94
C ARG A 11 10.01 6.96 5.65
N LEU A 12 8.93 6.19 5.75
CA LEU A 12 8.21 5.69 4.58
C LEU A 12 7.58 6.83 3.78
N ALA A 13 7.01 7.84 4.44
CA ALA A 13 6.46 9.03 3.79
C ALA A 13 7.54 9.86 3.07
N GLY A 14 8.72 10.01 3.68
CA GLY A 14 9.88 10.64 3.04
C GLY A 14 10.32 9.87 1.78
N LEU A 15 10.51 8.56 1.92
CA LEU A 15 10.91 7.70 0.79
C LEU A 15 9.88 7.73 -0.35
N ALA A 16 8.59 7.68 -0.02
CA ALA A 16 7.51 7.77 -1.00
C ALA A 16 7.61 9.08 -1.80
N ARG A 17 7.79 10.22 -1.11
CA ARG A 17 7.94 11.53 -1.75
C ARG A 17 9.17 11.60 -2.65
N ASP A 18 10.32 11.13 -2.19
CA ASP A 18 11.58 11.14 -2.95
C ASP A 18 11.48 10.31 -4.24
N ARG A 19 10.61 9.30 -4.25
CA ARG A 19 10.35 8.42 -5.40
C ARG A 19 9.09 8.77 -6.19
N ARG A 20 8.41 9.88 -5.85
CA ARG A 20 7.11 10.28 -6.44
C ARG A 20 6.08 9.13 -6.38
N ALA A 21 6.13 8.36 -5.30
CA ALA A 21 5.22 7.26 -5.01
C ALA A 21 4.33 7.61 -3.81
N THR A 22 3.27 6.83 -3.60
CA THR A 22 2.47 6.91 -2.37
C THR A 22 3.07 6.02 -1.27
N VAL A 23 2.69 6.28 -0.01
CA VAL A 23 3.07 5.39 1.11
C VAL A 23 2.54 3.97 0.88
N PHE A 24 1.35 3.83 0.31
CA PHE A 24 0.77 2.55 -0.09
C PHE A 24 1.70 1.79 -1.07
N MET A 25 2.10 2.43 -2.18
CA MET A 25 3.04 1.85 -3.15
C MET A 25 4.37 1.45 -2.50
N THR A 26 4.87 2.28 -1.58
CA THR A 26 6.13 2.03 -0.88
C THR A 26 6.06 0.79 0.01
N VAL A 27 4.95 0.63 0.74
CA VAL A 27 4.70 -0.57 1.57
C VAL A 27 4.50 -1.81 0.69
N GLN A 28 3.75 -1.68 -0.42
CA GLN A 28 3.58 -2.78 -1.38
C GLN A 28 4.93 -3.23 -1.96
N ALA A 29 5.81 -2.30 -2.33
CA ALA A 29 7.15 -2.61 -2.83
C ALA A 29 8.03 -3.26 -1.75
N ALA A 30 7.97 -2.78 -0.50
CA ALA A 30 8.67 -3.39 0.61
C ALA A 30 8.19 -4.83 0.89
N PHE A 31 6.88 -5.08 0.74
CA PHE A 31 6.29 -6.40 0.86
C PHE A 31 6.73 -7.33 -0.28
N ALA A 32 6.68 -6.88 -1.53
CA ALA A 32 7.21 -7.62 -2.68
C ALA A 32 8.69 -7.99 -2.48
N ALA A 33 9.52 -7.02 -2.08
CA ALA A 33 10.94 -7.24 -1.82
C ALA A 33 11.20 -8.24 -0.67
N LEU A 34 10.34 -8.24 0.36
CA LEU A 34 10.40 -9.23 1.43
C LEU A 34 10.08 -10.63 0.88
N LEU A 35 8.99 -10.78 0.12
CA LEU A 35 8.59 -12.06 -0.45
C LEU A 35 9.65 -12.61 -1.41
N THR A 36 10.22 -11.77 -2.28
CA THR A 36 11.36 -12.14 -3.13
C THR A 36 12.53 -12.65 -2.30
N ARG A 37 12.88 -11.96 -1.21
CA ARG A 37 13.97 -12.38 -0.31
C ARG A 37 13.66 -13.71 0.42
N LEU A 38 12.39 -14.05 0.59
CA LEU A 38 11.93 -15.32 1.15
C LEU A 38 11.80 -16.44 0.09
N GLY A 39 12.14 -16.17 -1.18
CA GLY A 39 12.17 -17.18 -2.23
C GLY A 39 10.91 -17.24 -3.12
N ALA A 40 10.01 -16.26 -3.02
CA ALA A 40 8.80 -16.22 -3.85
C ALA A 40 9.08 -15.87 -5.34
N GLY A 41 10.33 -15.55 -5.70
CA GLY A 41 10.70 -15.11 -7.05
C GLY A 41 10.52 -13.61 -7.27
N THR A 42 10.63 -13.18 -8.52
CA THR A 42 10.56 -11.75 -8.93
C THR A 42 9.29 -11.37 -9.67
N ASP A 43 8.44 -12.35 -10.00
CA ASP A 43 7.15 -12.14 -10.65
C ASP A 43 6.04 -12.51 -9.66
N LEU A 44 5.49 -11.49 -8.99
CA LEU A 44 4.58 -11.65 -7.86
C LEU A 44 3.24 -10.97 -8.16
N ALA A 45 2.17 -11.75 -8.18
CA ALA A 45 0.81 -11.22 -8.22
C ALA A 45 0.40 -10.75 -6.81
N LEU A 46 0.25 -9.43 -6.63
CA LEU A 46 -0.21 -8.81 -5.39
C LEU A 46 -1.55 -8.13 -5.61
N GLY A 47 -2.59 -8.59 -4.92
CA GLY A 47 -3.91 -7.95 -4.94
C GLY A 47 -4.02 -6.80 -3.93
N CYS A 48 -4.83 -5.80 -4.27
CA CYS A 48 -5.21 -4.72 -3.36
C CYS A 48 -6.70 -4.40 -3.55
N PRO A 49 -7.48 -4.22 -2.47
CA PRO A 49 -8.82 -3.67 -2.58
C PRO A 49 -8.75 -2.21 -3.03
N VAL A 50 -9.75 -1.76 -3.79
CA VAL A 50 -9.92 -0.36 -4.16
C VAL A 50 -11.17 0.18 -3.48
N ASP A 51 -11.45 1.49 -3.55
CA ASP A 51 -12.61 2.06 -2.85
C ASP A 51 -13.94 1.65 -3.52
N GLY A 52 -13.92 1.22 -4.78
CA GLY A 52 -15.11 0.82 -5.55
C GLY A 52 -16.12 1.96 -5.76
N ARG A 53 -15.74 3.20 -5.45
CA ARG A 53 -16.55 4.43 -5.50
C ARG A 53 -16.09 5.36 -6.63
N ASP A 54 -16.14 4.87 -7.86
CA ASP A 54 -15.68 5.64 -9.03
C ASP A 54 -16.67 6.74 -9.45
N ASP A 55 -17.90 6.73 -8.93
CA ASP A 55 -18.94 7.74 -9.17
C ASP A 55 -19.12 8.63 -7.94
N GLU A 56 -19.08 9.95 -8.13
CA GLU A 56 -19.25 10.97 -7.08
C GLU A 56 -20.58 10.81 -6.32
N ALA A 57 -21.62 10.29 -6.96
CA ALA A 57 -22.88 9.98 -6.32
C ALA A 57 -22.77 8.93 -5.20
N LEU A 58 -21.71 8.11 -5.20
CA LEU A 58 -21.48 7.02 -4.24
C LEU A 58 -20.66 7.45 -3.01
N GLU A 59 -20.07 8.65 -3.00
CA GLU A 59 -19.13 9.09 -1.95
C GLU A 59 -19.73 9.02 -0.54
N HIS A 60 -21.02 9.32 -0.42
CA HIS A 60 -21.73 9.38 0.86
C HIS A 60 -22.64 8.17 1.14
N LEU A 61 -22.60 7.12 0.31
CA LEU A 61 -23.44 5.93 0.51
C LEU A 61 -22.77 4.87 1.39
N VAL A 62 -23.59 4.28 2.28
CA VAL A 62 -23.22 3.11 3.07
C VAL A 62 -23.61 1.84 2.30
N GLY A 63 -22.66 0.93 2.08
CA GLY A 63 -22.85 -0.28 1.28
C GLY A 63 -21.53 -1.02 1.02
N LEU A 64 -21.57 -2.10 0.24
CA LEU A 64 -20.40 -2.87 -0.17
C LEU A 64 -19.82 -2.29 -1.47
N PHE A 65 -18.70 -1.56 -1.35
CA PHE A 65 -17.92 -0.97 -2.44
C PHE A 65 -16.45 -1.30 -2.14
N VAL A 66 -15.79 -2.09 -2.99
CA VAL A 66 -14.44 -2.65 -2.80
C VAL A 66 -13.73 -2.76 -4.15
#